data_AF-A0A3D0JQ19-F1
#
_entry.id   AF-A0A3D0JQ19-F1
#
_cell.length_a   1.000
_cell.length_b   1.000
_cell.length_c   1.000
_cell.angle_alpha   90.00
_cell.angle_beta   90.00
_cell.angle_gamma   90.00
#
_symmetry.space_group_name_H-M   'P 1'
#
loop_
_entity.id
_entity.type
_entity.pdbx_description
1 polymer ?
#
loop_
_entity_poly.entity_id
_entity_poly.type
_entity_poly.pdbx_seq_one_letter_code
_entity_poly.pdbx_strand_id
1 'polypeptide(L)'
;MDAWRVSRITLELLLDTACDPALPWHWRSLCLDRAYRPLRVMQQQALDPARQRSLTMLLNRLATLRLEPSLSFTESAKGHPYE
;
A
#
# COMPACT_ATOMS: atom_id res chain seq x y z
N MET A 1 5.35 14.90 13.51
CA MET A 1 4.76 14.68 12.17
C MET A 1 3.27 14.93 12.29
N ASP A 2 2.65 15.60 11.32
CA ASP A 2 1.20 15.84 11.31
C ASP A 2 0.42 14.60 10.83
N ALA A 3 -0.87 14.52 11.19
CA ALA A 3 -1.71 13.35 10.90
C ALA A 3 -1.82 13.06 9.39
N TRP A 4 -1.77 14.09 8.55
CA TRP A 4 -1.77 13.93 7.10
C TRP A 4 -0.53 13.17 6.62
N ARG A 5 0.67 13.61 7.05
CA ARG A 5 1.93 13.00 6.62
C ARG A 5 2.06 11.56 7.12
N VAL A 6 1.67 11.30 8.37
CA VAL A 6 1.66 9.94 8.91
C VAL A 6 0.72 9.05 8.10
N SER A 7 -0.52 9.51 7.86
CA SER A 7 -1.52 8.73 7.11
C SER A 7 -1.08 8.46 5.68
N ARG A 8 -0.45 9.44 5.02
CA ARG A 8 0.12 9.27 3.68
C ARG A 8 1.17 8.18 3.64
N ILE A 9 2.17 8.25 4.53
CA ILE A 9 3.25 7.26 4.60
C ILE A 9 2.68 5.88 4.91
N THR A 10 1.72 5.80 5.84
CA THR A 10 1.05 4.53 6.16
C THR A 10 0.31 3.97 4.95
N LEU A 11 -0.44 4.78 4.21
CA LEU A 11 -1.15 4.31 3.01
C LEU A 11 -0.19 3.86 1.92
N GLU A 12 0.88 4.63 1.66
CA GLU A 12 1.93 4.26 0.69
C GLU A 12 2.55 2.92 1.06
N LEU A 13 2.96 2.74 2.34
CA LEU A 13 3.51 1.48 2.84
C LEU A 13 2.53 0.30 2.68
N LEU A 14 1.25 0.48 3.00
CA LEU A 14 0.24 -0.57 2.85
C LEU A 14 0.07 -0.96 1.38
N LEU A 15 0.06 0.00 0.45
CA LEU A 15 -0.04 -0.27 -0.98
C LEU A 15 1.21 -0.97 -1.51
N ASP A 16 2.40 -0.56 -1.09
CA ASP A 16 3.67 -1.18 -1.47
C ASP A 16 3.75 -2.61 -0.96
N THR A 17 3.37 -2.83 0.31
CA THR A 17 3.29 -4.16 0.93
C THR A 17 2.26 -5.04 0.24
N ALA A 18 1.10 -4.48 -0.12
CA ALA A 18 0.09 -5.20 -0.89
C ALA A 18 0.57 -5.57 -2.30
N CYS A 19 1.59 -4.91 -2.87
CA CYS A 19 2.15 -5.27 -4.16
C CYS A 19 3.23 -6.34 -4.08
N ASP A 20 3.80 -6.61 -2.91
CA ASP A 20 4.94 -7.50 -2.75
C ASP A 20 4.54 -8.98 -2.98
N PRO A 21 4.99 -9.63 -4.08
CA PRO A 21 4.65 -11.01 -4.37
C PRO A 21 5.34 -12.01 -3.43
N ALA A 22 6.39 -11.62 -2.70
CA ALA A 22 7.02 -12.47 -1.70
C ALA A 22 6.12 -12.68 -0.47
N LEU A 23 5.12 -11.80 -0.27
CA LEU A 23 4.17 -11.94 0.81
C LEU A 23 3.01 -12.87 0.44
N PRO A 24 2.54 -13.70 1.40
CA PRO A 24 1.31 -14.47 1.22
C PRO A 24 0.10 -13.58 0.91
N TRP A 25 -0.79 -14.09 0.04
CA TRP A 25 -1.98 -13.36 -0.42
C TRP A 25 -2.84 -12.77 0.71
N HIS A 26 -2.97 -13.48 1.83
CA HIS A 26 -3.76 -13.02 2.97
C HIS A 26 -3.17 -11.76 3.64
N TRP A 27 -1.84 -11.64 3.73
CA TRP A 27 -1.20 -10.43 4.26
C TRP A 27 -1.38 -9.24 3.32
N ARG A 28 -1.26 -9.48 2.01
CA ARG A 28 -1.49 -8.45 0.99
C ARG A 28 -2.95 -7.95 1.00
N SER A 29 -3.90 -8.87 1.14
CA SER A 29 -5.33 -8.55 1.28
C SER A 29 -5.59 -7.74 2.55
N LEU A 30 -4.99 -8.13 3.68
CA LEU A 30 -5.10 -7.39 4.94
C LEU A 30 -4.58 -5.96 4.81
N CYS A 31 -3.51 -5.71 4.05
CA CYS A 31 -3.03 -4.35 3.79
C CYS A 31 -4.10 -3.48 3.10
N LEU A 32 -4.80 -4.03 2.11
CA LEU A 32 -5.89 -3.34 1.41
C LEU A 32 -7.09 -3.12 2.32
N ASP A 33 -7.47 -4.12 3.12
CA ASP A 33 -8.55 -4.01 4.11
C ASP A 33 -8.25 -2.96 5.18
N ARG A 34 -6.97 -2.61 5.42
CA ARG A 34 -6.57 -1.58 6.38
C ARG A 34 -6.33 -0.22 5.74
N ALA A 35 -6.23 -0.13 4.41
CA ALA A 35 -5.97 1.11 3.68
C ALA A 35 -7.06 2.19 3.89
N TYR A 36 -8.30 1.79 4.18
CA TYR A 36 -9.39 2.76 4.43
C TYR A 36 -9.12 3.68 5.63
N ARG A 37 -8.35 3.23 6.64
CA ARG A 37 -8.08 4.02 7.85
C ARG A 37 -7.24 5.28 7.56
N PRO A 38 -6.01 5.17 7.01
CA PRO A 38 -5.25 6.35 6.63
C PRO A 38 -5.96 7.16 5.54
N LEU A 39 -6.64 6.51 4.59
CA LEU A 39 -7.39 7.19 3.54
C LEU A 39 -8.47 8.12 4.13
N ARG A 40 -9.22 7.66 5.13
CA ARG A 40 -10.25 8.47 5.80
C ARG A 40 -9.66 9.69 6.49
N VAL A 41 -8.53 9.55 7.17
CA VAL A 41 -7.84 10.68 7.82
C VAL A 41 -7.37 11.69 6.76
N MET A 42 -6.81 11.21 5.65
CA MET A 42 -6.42 12.08 4.54
C MET A 42 -7.63 12.82 3.94
N GLN A 43 -8.74 12.14 3.69
CA GLN A 43 -9.98 12.77 3.20
C GLN A 43 -10.45 13.92 4.10
N GLN A 44 -10.37 13.76 5.42
CA GLN A 44 -10.75 14.79 6.39
C GLN A 44 -9.78 15.99 6.42
N GLN A 45 -8.55 15.82 5.94
CA GLN A 45 -7.49 16.83 6.00
C GLN A 45 -7.08 17.40 4.63
N ALA A 46 -7.76 17.00 3.55
CA ALA A 46 -7.56 17.47 2.18
C ALA A 46 -8.28 18.81 1.91
N LEU A 47 -7.96 19.82 2.71
CA LEU A 47 -8.60 21.14 2.66
C LEU A 47 -8.04 22.04 1.54
N ASP A 48 -6.77 21.84 1.17
CA ASP A 48 -6.10 22.60 0.12
C ASP A 48 -5.97 21.79 -1.19
N PRO A 49 -5.82 22.47 -2.35
CA PRO A 49 -5.70 21.80 -3.64
C PRO A 49 -4.51 20.85 -3.76
N ALA A 50 -3.39 21.09 -3.07
CA ALA A 50 -2.21 20.22 -3.17
C ALA A 50 -2.44 18.89 -2.46
N ARG A 51 -3.09 18.93 -1.28
CA ARG A 51 -3.53 17.73 -0.58
C ARG A 51 -4.61 16.98 -1.34
N GLN A 52 -5.59 17.67 -1.92
CA GLN A 52 -6.60 17.03 -2.76
C GLN A 52 -6.00 16.29 -3.96
N ARG A 53 -5.05 16.92 -4.68
CA ARG A 53 -4.32 16.26 -5.78
C ARG A 53 -3.57 15.02 -5.31
N SER A 54 -2.88 15.12 -4.17
CA SER A 54 -2.16 13.98 -3.58
C SER A 54 -3.10 12.84 -3.20
N LEU A 55 -4.26 13.15 -2.62
CA LEU A 55 -5.29 12.17 -2.27
C LEU A 55 -5.86 11.48 -3.52
N THR A 56 -6.21 12.25 -4.57
CA THR A 56 -6.70 11.69 -5.84
C THR A 56 -5.67 10.76 -6.48
N MET A 57 -4.38 11.10 -6.43
CA MET A 57 -3.31 10.25 -6.96
C MET A 57 -3.26 8.89 -6.23
N LEU A 58 -3.37 8.90 -4.90
CA LEU A 58 -3.37 7.67 -4.09
C LEU A 58 -4.66 6.86 -4.26
N LEU A 59 -5.82 7.52 -4.39
CA LEU A 59 -7.09 6.87 -4.71
C LEU A 59 -7.04 6.17 -6.06
N ASN A 60 -6.52 6.84 -7.09
CA ASN A 60 -6.34 6.24 -8.41
C ASN A 60 -5.41 5.04 -8.34
N ARG A 61 -4.28 5.15 -7.62
CA ARG A 61 -3.36 4.03 -7.41
C ARG A 61 -4.03 2.84 -6.73
N LEU A 62 -4.84 3.07 -5.71
CA LEU A 62 -5.59 2.01 -5.03
C LEU A 62 -6.63 1.37 -5.97
N ALA A 63 -7.36 2.18 -6.76
CA ALA A 63 -8.40 1.69 -7.66
C ALA A 63 -7.85 0.91 -8.86
N THR A 64 -6.63 1.23 -9.32
CA THR A 64 -5.99 0.56 -10.47
C THR A 64 -4.94 -0.47 -10.06
N LEU A 65 -4.81 -0.76 -8.76
CA LEU A 65 -3.84 -1.70 -8.23
C LEU A 65 -4.09 -3.10 -8.78
N ARG A 66 -3.05 -3.70 -9.39
CA ARG A 66 -3.07 -5.08 -9.86
C ARG A 66 -2.24 -5.94 -8.94
N LEU A 67 -2.85 -6.98 -8.38
CA LEU A 67 -2.18 -7.93 -7.51
C LEU A 67 -1.72 -9.14 -8.33
N GLU A 68 -0.41 -9.26 -8.52
CA GLU A 68 0.18 -10.49 -9.05
C GLU A 68 0.04 -11.64 -8.03
N PRO A 69 -0.02 -12.91 -8.47
CA PRO A 69 0.00 -14.05 -7.57
C PRO A 69 1.20 -14.03 -6.62
N SER A 70 1.01 -14.52 -5.40
CA SER A 70 2.14 -14.73 -4.48
C SER A 70 3.10 -15.77 -5.04
N LEU A 71 4.40 -15.57 -4.81
CA LEU A 71 5.43 -16.52 -5.20
C LEU A 71 5.18 -17.88 -4.54
N SER A 72 5.44 -18.95 -5.29
CA SER A 72 5.47 -20.29 -4.72
C SER A 72 6.64 -20.43 -3.75
N PHE A 73 6.54 -21.36 -2.79
CA PHE A 73 7.59 -21.62 -1.80
C PHE A 73 8.97 -21.87 -2.44
N THR A 74 9.00 -22.52 -3.61
CA THR A 74 10.22 -22.82 -4.36
C THR A 74 10.86 -21.61 -5.06
N GLU A 75 10.07 -20.60 -5.40
CA GLU A 75 10.55 -19.38 -6.06
C GLU A 75 11.12 -18.39 -5.03
N SER A 76 10.51 -18.32 -3.84
CA SER A 76 11.01 -17.50 -2.73
C SER A 76 12.39 -17.96 -2.21
N ALA A 77 12.72 -19.24 -2.34
CA ALA A 77 13.99 -19.81 -1.85
C ALA A 77 15.20 -19.57 -2.77
N LYS A 78 15.01 -19.07 -4.00
CA LYS A 78 16.12 -18.82 -4.95
C LYS A 78 16.97 -17.57 -4.61
N GLY A 79 16.69 -16.90 -3.49
CA GLY A 79 17.33 -15.65 -3.08
C GLY A 79 18.65 -15.75 -2.31
N HIS A 80 19.16 -16.94 -1.98
CA HIS A 80 20.47 -17.08 -1.31
C HIS A 80 21.25 -18.30 -1.80
N PRO A 81 22.12 -18.16 -2.82
CA PRO A 81 23.30 -19.01 -2.90
C PRO A 81 24.20 -18.63 -1.73
N TYR A 82 24.43 -19.59 -0.83
CA TYR A 82 25.54 -19.53 0.10
C TYR A 82 26.82 -19.65 -0.75
N GLU A 83 27.54 -18.54 -0.92
CA GLU A 83 28.96 -18.55 -1.26
C GLU A 83 29.75 -17.94 -0.11
#